data_AF-A0A177QQ79-F1
#
_entry.id   AF-A0A177QQ79-F1
#
_cell.length_a   1.000
_cell.length_b   1.000
_cell.length_c   1.000
_cell.angle_alpha   90.00
_cell.angle_beta   90.00
_cell.angle_gamma   90.00
#
_symmetry.space_group_name_H-M   'P 1'
#
loop_
_entity.id
_entity.type
_entity.pdbx_description
1 polymer ?
#
loop_
_entity_poly.entity_id
_entity_poly.type
_entity_poly.pdbx_seq_one_letter_code
_entity_poly.pdbx_strand_id
1 'polypeptide(L)'
;MPLINDGGVLPRRKTQTLFVIFARPKQPAEPGTRYIANDGSTTTIRSLAAKFWTFWGAKEFAEVNHIALNAQTYIDREYFTDIDTQS
;
A
#
# COMPACT_ATOMS: atom_id res chain seq x y z
N MET A 1 27.85 39.69 7.27
CA MET A 1 27.89 38.72 6.16
C MET A 1 29.25 38.06 6.14
N PRO A 2 29.41 36.75 5.82
CA PRO A 2 28.48 35.79 5.19
C PRO A 2 27.66 34.97 6.23
N LEU A 3 26.47 34.36 6.05
CA LEU A 3 25.70 33.72 4.95
C LEU A 3 26.11 32.27 4.63
N ILE A 4 25.55 31.25 5.33
CA ILE A 4 25.13 29.97 4.73
C ILE A 4 24.04 29.30 5.57
N ASN A 5 23.05 28.75 4.86
CA ASN A 5 21.67 28.50 5.23
C ASN A 5 21.42 27.27 6.12
N ASP A 6 20.30 27.34 6.84
CA ASP A 6 19.55 26.25 7.47
C ASP A 6 19.47 25.00 6.59
N GLY A 7 20.40 24.08 6.80
CA GLY A 7 20.26 22.69 6.42
C GLY A 7 19.34 21.98 7.39
N GLY A 8 18.06 22.35 7.41
CA GLY A 8 17.02 21.58 8.06
C GLY A 8 17.00 20.19 7.45
N VAL A 9 17.67 19.24 8.09
CA VAL A 9 17.58 17.82 7.76
C VAL A 9 16.13 17.43 8.06
N LEU A 10 15.26 17.53 7.05
CA LEU A 10 13.93 16.96 7.10
C LEU A 10 14.11 15.50 7.55
N PRO A 11 13.37 15.04 8.57
CA PRO A 11 13.53 13.67 9.06
C PRO A 11 13.36 12.74 7.86
N ARG A 12 14.34 11.84 7.65
CA ARG A 12 14.24 10.77 6.65
C ARG A 12 12.89 10.09 6.86
N ARG A 13 11.90 10.39 6.01
CA ARG A 13 10.58 9.75 6.03
C ARG A 13 10.84 8.25 6.01
N LYS A 14 10.42 7.51 7.05
CA LYS A 14 10.68 6.08 7.09
C LYS A 14 9.69 5.47 6.11
N THR A 15 10.19 5.08 4.95
CA THR A 15 9.43 4.28 4.02
C THR A 15 9.41 2.84 4.53
N GLN A 16 8.22 2.29 4.68
CA GLN A 16 7.99 0.92 5.11
C GLN A 16 7.43 0.14 3.93
N THR A 17 7.98 -1.05 3.70
CA THR A 17 7.45 -1.96 2.67
C THR A 17 6.41 -2.86 3.32
N LEU A 18 5.16 -2.74 2.89
CA LEU A 18 4.04 -3.52 3.41
C LEU A 18 3.44 -4.37 2.29
N PHE A 19 2.80 -5.47 2.67
CA PHE A 19 2.01 -6.28 1.76
C PHE A 19 0.61 -5.69 1.64
N VAL A 20 0.11 -5.57 0.41
CA VAL A 20 -1.24 -5.10 0.10
C VAL A 20 -1.88 -6.01 -0.94
N ILE A 21 -3.20 -5.98 -1.01
CA ILE A 21 -3.95 -6.69 -2.04
C ILE A 21 -4.30 -5.69 -3.15
N PHE A 22 -3.79 -5.93 -4.34
CA PHE A 22 -4.15 -5.21 -5.55
C PHE A 22 -5.42 -5.80 -6.14
N ALA A 23 -6.36 -4.96 -6.54
CA ALA A 23 -7.62 -5.33 -7.19
C ALA A 23 -7.59 -4.91 -8.67
N ARG A 24 -6.52 -5.30 -9.37
CA ARG A 24 -6.33 -5.05 -10.79
C ARG A 24 -5.58 -6.20 -11.47
N PRO A 25 -5.70 -6.34 -12.80
CA PRO A 25 -4.80 -7.20 -13.57
C PRO A 25 -3.34 -6.83 -13.31
N LYS A 26 -2.47 -7.83 -13.19
CA LYS A 26 -1.01 -7.61 -13.11
C LYS A 26 -0.43 -7.04 -14.42
N GLN A 27 -1.22 -7.01 -15.50
CA GLN A 27 -0.86 -6.48 -16.80
C GLN A 27 -1.27 -5.00 -16.98
N PRO A 28 -0.55 -4.21 -17.79
CA PRO A 28 -0.69 -2.75 -17.89
C PRO A 28 -1.96 -2.25 -18.60
N ALA A 29 -3.02 -3.07 -18.67
CA ALA A 29 -4.20 -2.78 -19.49
C ALA A 29 -5.12 -1.69 -18.91
N GLU A 30 -5.04 -1.39 -17.61
CA GLU A 30 -5.90 -0.38 -16.99
C GLU A 30 -5.11 0.75 -16.32
N PRO A 31 -5.45 2.03 -16.63
CA PRO A 31 -4.90 3.16 -15.91
C PRO A 31 -5.43 3.19 -14.48
N GLY A 32 -4.49 3.27 -13.53
CA GLY A 32 -4.79 3.42 -12.11
C GLY A 32 -4.49 2.16 -11.29
N THR A 33 -4.04 2.38 -10.06
CA THR A 33 -3.86 1.29 -9.10
C THR A 33 -5.13 1.17 -8.26
N ARG A 34 -5.68 -0.04 -8.18
CA ARG A 34 -6.80 -0.38 -7.31
C ARG A 34 -6.30 -1.32 -6.22
N TYR A 35 -6.77 -1.10 -5.01
CA TYR A 35 -6.43 -1.84 -3.80
C TYR A 35 -7.69 -2.41 -3.18
N ILE A 36 -7.52 -3.39 -2.31
CA ILE A 36 -8.55 -3.76 -1.34
C ILE A 36 -8.34 -2.96 -0.05
N ALA A 37 -9.41 -2.38 0.48
CA ALA A 37 -9.45 -1.66 1.75
C ALA A 37 -9.68 -2.60 2.94
N ASN A 38 -9.54 -2.09 4.17
CA ASN A 38 -9.70 -2.89 5.40
C ASN A 38 -11.11 -3.50 5.58
N ASP A 39 -12.12 -2.96 4.90
CA ASP A 39 -13.50 -3.47 4.88
C ASP A 39 -13.74 -4.49 3.74
N GLY A 40 -12.70 -4.85 2.98
CA GLY A 40 -12.80 -5.76 1.84
C GLY A 40 -13.29 -5.10 0.54
N SER A 41 -13.62 -3.80 0.55
CA SER A 41 -14.05 -3.08 -0.66
C SER A 41 -12.87 -2.70 -1.56
N THR A 42 -13.15 -2.44 -2.84
CA THR A 42 -12.12 -1.93 -3.77
C THR A 42 -12.00 -0.42 -3.67
N THR A 43 -10.77 0.09 -3.56
CA THR A 43 -10.48 1.51 -3.48
C THR A 43 -9.34 1.92 -4.42
N THR A 44 -9.40 3.14 -4.95
CA THR A 44 -8.27 3.78 -5.64
C THR A 44 -7.42 4.62 -4.68
N ILE A 45 -7.88 4.79 -3.44
CA ILE A 45 -7.21 5.60 -2.42
C ILE A 45 -6.19 4.73 -1.70
N ARG A 46 -4.92 4.99 -1.96
CA ARG A 46 -3.78 4.23 -1.43
C ARG A 46 -3.73 4.17 0.11
N SER A 47 -4.07 5.27 0.79
CA SER A 47 -4.06 5.32 2.25
C SER A 47 -5.13 4.42 2.89
N LEU A 48 -6.21 4.11 2.17
CA LEU A 48 -7.28 3.21 2.63
C LEU A 48 -6.99 1.73 2.37
N ALA A 49 -5.91 1.41 1.64
CA ALA A 49 -5.55 0.03 1.37
C ALA A 49 -5.30 -0.74 2.68
N ALA A 50 -5.74 -1.99 2.71
CA ALA A 50 -5.40 -2.93 3.77
C ALA A 50 -3.90 -3.25 3.67
N LYS A 51 -3.17 -3.01 4.75
CA LYS A 51 -1.70 -3.12 4.81
C LYS A 51 -1.30 -4.15 5.84
N PHE A 52 -0.38 -5.02 5.47
CA PHE A 52 0.06 -6.13 6.29
C PHE A 52 1.58 -6.19 6.36
N TRP A 53 2.12 -6.55 7.52
CA TRP A 53 3.55 -6.76 7.70
C TRP A 53 4.06 -8.04 7.03
N THR A 54 3.17 -9.01 6.82
CA THR A 54 3.50 -10.33 6.27
C THR A 54 2.55 -10.68 5.13
N PHE A 55 3.07 -11.45 4.17
CA PHE A 55 2.26 -12.06 3.12
C PHE A 55 1.14 -12.92 3.71
N TRP A 56 1.43 -13.67 4.77
CA TRP A 56 0.46 -14.54 5.44
C TRP A 56 -0.72 -13.76 6.04
N GLY A 57 -0.47 -12.60 6.66
CA GLY A 57 -1.55 -11.75 7.17
C GLY A 57 -2.45 -11.23 6.04
N ALA A 58 -1.87 -10.86 4.90
CA ALA A 58 -2.65 -10.45 3.73
C ALA A 58 -3.47 -11.62 3.13
N LYS A 59 -2.90 -12.84 3.15
CA LYS A 59 -3.58 -14.05 2.67
C LYS A 59 -4.74 -14.45 3.58
N GLU A 60 -4.53 -14.45 4.90
CA GLU A 60 -5.57 -14.72 5.89
C GLU A 60 -6.71 -13.69 5.78
N PHE A 61 -6.39 -12.40 5.65
CA PHE A 61 -7.39 -11.37 5.40
C PHE A 61 -8.20 -11.64 4.13
N ALA A 62 -7.54 -12.05 3.04
CA ALA A 62 -8.22 -12.38 1.80
C ALA A 62 -9.19 -13.56 1.98
N GLU A 63 -8.78 -14.60 2.73
CA GLU A 63 -9.63 -15.76 3.01
C GLU A 63 -10.85 -15.39 3.87
N VAL A 64 -10.65 -14.60 4.93
CA VAL A 64 -11.74 -14.14 5.83
C VAL A 64 -12.76 -13.26 5.10
N ASN A 65 -12.29 -12.42 4.17
CA ASN A 65 -13.16 -11.52 3.40
C ASN A 65 -13.65 -12.12 2.07
N HIS A 66 -13.44 -13.42 1.85
CA HIS A 66 -13.82 -14.13 0.61
C HIS A 66 -13.26 -13.49 -0.68
N ILE A 67 -12.07 -12.90 -0.60
CA ILE A 67 -11.37 -12.29 -1.73
C ILE A 67 -10.60 -13.37 -2.48
N ALA A 68 -10.99 -13.63 -3.73
CA ALA A 68 -10.32 -14.60 -4.58
C ALA A 68 -8.99 -14.06 -5.10
N LEU A 69 -7.87 -14.65 -4.65
CA LEU A 69 -6.54 -14.31 -5.17
C LEU A 69 -6.30 -14.98 -6.54
N ASN A 70 -6.13 -14.19 -7.59
CA ASN A 70 -5.95 -14.62 -8.98
C ASN A 70 -5.17 -13.57 -9.81
N ALA A 71 -5.16 -13.70 -11.14
CA ALA A 71 -4.44 -12.77 -12.03
C ALA A 71 -4.95 -11.32 -12.01
N GLN A 72 -6.17 -11.09 -11.51
CA GLN A 72 -6.84 -9.80 -11.36
C GLN A 72 -6.88 -9.30 -9.90
N THR A 73 -6.55 -10.15 -8.94
CA THR A 73 -6.51 -9.76 -7.52
C THR A 73 -5.37 -10.48 -6.83
N TYR A 74 -4.31 -9.77 -6.45
CA TYR A 74 -3.07 -10.41 -6.00
C TYR A 74 -2.42 -9.65 -4.85
N ILE A 75 -1.65 -10.36 -4.03
CA ILE A 75 -0.86 -9.77 -2.96
C ILE A 75 0.51 -9.39 -3.54
N ASP A 76 0.95 -8.16 -3.32
CA ASP A 76 2.32 -7.73 -3.61
C ASP A 76 2.78 -6.69 -2.60
N ARG A 77 4.06 -6.34 -2.67
CA ARG A 77 4.68 -5.35 -1.79
C ARG A 77 4.51 -3.94 -2.35
N GLU A 78 4.27 -3.00 -1.46
CA GLU A 78 4.24 -1.59 -1.81
C GLU A 78 4.87 -0.71 -0.72
N TYR A 79 5.44 0.41 -1.16
CA TYR A 79 6.17 1.36 -0.31
C TYR A 79 5.22 2.41 0.28
N PHE A 80 4.97 2.33 1.58
CA PHE A 80 4.19 3.32 2.32
C PHE A 80 5.13 4.29 3.05
N THR A 81 4.79 5.57 3.07
CA THR A 81 5.43 6.54 3.97
C THR A 81 4.71 6.54 5.32
N ASP A 82 5.34 7.04 6.39
CA ASP A 82 4.70 7.14 7.72
C ASP A 82 3.32 7.83 7.67
N ILE A 83 3.15 8.79 6.76
CA ILE A 83 1.88 9.52 6.55
C ILE A 83 0.80 8.59 6.00
N ASP A 84 1.18 7.63 5.16
CA ASP A 84 0.25 6.65 4.62
C ASP A 84 -0.14 5.58 5.64
N THR A 85 0.66 5.34 6.69
CA THR A 85 0.41 4.32 7.73
C THR A 85 -0.42 4.82 8.91
N GLN A 86 -0.77 6.11 8.98
CA GLN A 86 -1.48 6.74 10.12
C GLN A 86 -3.02 6.71 10.03
N SER A 87 -3.63 5.74 9.34
CA SER A 87 -5.10 5.62 9.22
C SER A 87 -5.64 4.41 9.95
#